data_AF-A0A398B456-F1
#
_entry.id   AF-A0A398B456-F1
#
_cell.length_a   1.000
_cell.length_b   1.000
_cell.length_c   1.000
_cell.angle_alpha   90.00
_cell.angle_beta   90.00
_cell.angle_gamma   90.00
#
_symmetry.space_group_name_H-M   'P 1'
#
loop_
_entity.id
_entity.type
_entity.pdbx_description
1 polymer ?
#
loop_
_entity_poly.entity_id
_entity_poly.type
_entity_poly.pdbx_seq_one_letter_code
_entity_poly.pdbx_strand_id
1 'polypeptide(L)'
;MNITTIIELENQEVEQITGAKLVFSQEQIDSHIVETCVECFKYEGSGDCLDTEKAMQTVFESLKQKGLIPAEVQDFSFEMPSCEKLKKPEYTEEDMPQKVVLSFTL
;
A
#
# COMPACT_ATOMS: atom_id res chain seq x y z
N MET A 1 20.23 -2.82 -21.66
CA MET A 1 19.62 -1.54 -21.25
C MET A 1 18.60 -1.93 -20.22
N ASN A 2 18.74 -1.49 -18.98
CA ASN A 2 17.80 -1.87 -17.92
C ASN A 2 16.70 -0.81 -17.89
N ILE A 3 15.45 -1.23 -18.01
CA ILE A 3 14.29 -0.32 -17.97
C ILE A 3 13.56 -0.59 -16.66
N THR A 4 13.58 0.39 -15.75
CA THR A 4 12.77 0.35 -14.54
C THR A 4 11.44 1.03 -14.80
N THR A 5 10.35 0.32 -14.55
CA THR A 5 8.99 0.85 -14.60
C THR A 5 8.49 1.08 -13.19
N ILE A 6 7.84 2.22 -12.97
CA ILE A 6 7.24 2.60 -11.69
C ILE A 6 5.75 2.83 -11.93
N ILE A 7 4.92 2.21 -11.11
CA ILE A 7 3.45 2.36 -11.09
C ILE A 7 3.08 2.92 -9.74
N GLU A 8 2.48 4.10 -9.72
CA GLU A 8 1.91 4.70 -8.51
C GLU A 8 0.41 4.40 -8.49
N LEU A 9 -0.07 3.82 -7.39
CA LEU A 9 -1.47 3.48 -7.16
C LEU A 9 -1.97 4.26 -5.95
N GLU A 10 -3.17 4.81 -6.04
CA GLU A 10 -3.84 5.36 -4.86
C GLU A 10 -4.29 4.20 -3.94
N ASN A 11 -4.37 4.45 -2.64
CA ASN A 11 -4.80 3.46 -1.64
C ASN A 11 -6.15 2.85 -2.03
N GLN A 12 -7.11 3.68 -2.47
CA GLN A 12 -8.41 3.21 -2.92
C GLN A 12 -8.34 2.20 -4.08
N GLU A 13 -7.37 2.35 -4.99
CA GLU A 13 -7.18 1.40 -6.10
C GLU A 13 -6.63 0.07 -5.59
N VAL A 14 -5.69 0.11 -4.65
CA VAL A 14 -5.16 -1.08 -3.98
C VAL A 14 -6.27 -1.80 -3.21
N GLU A 15 -7.11 -1.06 -2.49
CA GLU A 15 -8.23 -1.62 -1.72
C GLU A 15 -9.27 -2.28 -2.64
N GLN A 16 -9.60 -1.65 -3.77
CA GLN A 16 -10.52 -2.21 -4.76
C GLN A 16 -9.99 -3.49 -5.40
N ILE A 17 -8.68 -3.55 -5.68
CA ILE A 17 -8.05 -4.73 -6.29
C ILE A 17 -7.96 -5.89 -5.29
N THR A 18 -7.64 -5.60 -4.04
CA THR A 18 -7.45 -6.61 -2.98
C THR A 18 -8.77 -7.01 -2.31
N GLY A 19 -9.82 -6.19 -2.43
CA GLY A 19 -11.07 -6.34 -1.70
C GLY A 19 -10.94 -6.09 -0.19
N ALA A 20 -9.85 -5.43 0.23
CA ALA A 20 -9.51 -5.21 1.63
C ALA A 20 -9.10 -3.76 1.86
N LYS A 21 -9.53 -3.16 2.98
CA LYS A 21 -9.18 -1.79 3.36
C LYS A 21 -7.84 -1.73 4.05
N LEU A 22 -7.04 -0.71 3.77
CA LEU A 22 -5.83 -0.44 4.53
C LEU A 22 -6.21 -0.05 5.96
N VAL A 23 -5.73 -0.82 6.94
CA VAL A 23 -5.84 -0.46 8.35
C VAL A 23 -4.52 0.14 8.79
N PHE A 24 -4.59 1.41 9.16
CA PHE A 24 -3.48 2.13 9.74
C PHE A 24 -3.57 2.07 11.26
N SER A 25 -2.51 1.61 11.91
CA SER A 25 -2.33 1.74 13.35
C SER A 25 -1.70 3.06 13.68
N GLN A 26 -2.25 3.75 14.67
CA GLN A 26 -1.77 5.03 15.15
C GLN A 26 -1.14 4.81 16.52
N GLU A 27 0.19 4.79 16.59
CA GLU A 27 0.91 4.77 17.86
C GLU A 27 1.24 6.21 18.30
N GLN A 28 0.65 6.65 19.41
CA GLN A 28 0.93 7.97 19.97
C GLN A 28 2.21 7.90 20.81
N ILE A 29 3.34 8.35 20.23
CA ILE A 29 4.63 8.34 20.91
C ILE A 29 4.73 9.48 21.94
N ASP A 30 4.10 10.63 21.66
CA ASP A 30 4.05 11.82 22.53
C ASP A 30 2.80 12.65 22.20
N SER A 31 2.46 13.62 23.06
CA SER A 31 1.40 14.63 22.92
C SER A 31 1.33 15.35 21.56
N HIS A 32 2.35 15.22 20.71
CA HIS A 32 2.46 15.88 19.39
C HIS A 32 3.02 14.98 18.28
N ILE A 33 3.17 13.66 18.48
CA ILE A 33 3.74 12.73 17.49
C ILE A 33 2.86 11.49 17.40
N VAL A 34 2.25 11.29 16.22
CA VAL A 34 1.52 10.08 15.85
C VAL A 34 2.35 9.31 14.83
N GLU A 35 2.59 8.03 15.10
CA GLU A 35 3.22 7.09 14.17
C GLU A 35 2.12 6.30 13.45
N THR A 36 1.99 6.48 12.14
CA THR A 36 0.94 5.84 11.34
C THR A 36 1.55 4.70 10.53
N CYS A 37 1.47 3.49 11.07
CA CYS A 37 1.99 2.30 10.40
C CYS A 37 0.86 1.52 9.74
N VAL A 38 1.08 1.01 8.53
CA VAL A 38 0.19 0.03 7.90
C VAL A 38 0.29 -1.25 8.73
N GLU A 39 -0.76 -1.57 9.48
CA GLU A 39 -0.77 -2.75 10.34
C GLU A 39 -1.20 -3.98 9.53
N CYS A 40 -2.27 -3.85 8.75
CA CYS A 40 -2.75 -4.92 7.88
C CYS A 40 -3.80 -4.43 6.86
N PHE A 41 -4.10 -5.25 5.86
CA PHE A 41 -5.25 -5.05 4.97
C PHE A 41 -6.45 -5.82 5.53
N LYS A 42 -7.53 -5.16 5.92
CA LYS A 42 -8.71 -5.82 6.51
C LYS A 42 -9.82 -6.00 5.49
N TYR A 43 -10.29 -7.23 5.31
CA TYR A 43 -11.43 -7.51 4.44
C TYR A 43 -12.72 -6.88 4.97
N GLU A 44 -13.53 -6.29 4.10
CA GLU A 44 -14.84 -5.79 4.51
C GLU A 44 -15.75 -6.95 4.94
N GLY A 45 -16.04 -7.03 6.25
CA GLY A 45 -16.95 -8.03 6.82
C GLY A 45 -16.29 -9.23 7.49
N SER A 46 -14.95 -9.36 7.45
CA SER A 46 -14.22 -10.33 8.28
C SER A 46 -13.26 -9.64 9.25
N GLY A 47 -12.97 -10.29 10.36
CA GLY A 47 -11.95 -9.83 11.31
C GLY A 47 -10.52 -10.12 10.84
N ASP A 48 -10.35 -10.68 9.64
CA ASP A 48 -9.07 -11.20 9.17
C ASP A 48 -8.23 -10.09 8.54
N CYS A 49 -7.00 -9.99 9.04
CA CYS A 49 -5.93 -9.20 8.46
C CYS A 49 -5.27 -9.99 7.33
N LEU A 50 -5.35 -9.47 6.11
CA LEU A 50 -4.50 -9.86 5.00
C LEU A 50 -3.12 -9.24 5.18
N ASP A 51 -2.12 -10.10 5.09
CA ASP A 51 -0.72 -9.70 5.09
C ASP A 51 -0.40 -8.79 3.90
N THR A 52 0.36 -7.73 4.16
CA THR A 52 0.73 -6.72 3.18
C THR A 52 1.42 -7.31 1.94
N GLU A 53 2.29 -8.30 2.11
CA GLU A 53 2.96 -8.94 0.98
C GLU A 53 1.97 -9.71 0.11
N LYS A 54 1.00 -10.40 0.74
CA LYS A 54 -0.07 -11.12 0.02
C LYS A 54 -1.01 -10.17 -0.72
N ALA A 55 -1.32 -9.02 -0.11
CA ALA A 55 -2.11 -7.97 -0.73
C ALA A 55 -1.40 -7.45 -1.99
N MET A 56 -0.11 -7.14 -1.88
CA MET A 56 0.67 -6.61 -2.99
C MET A 56 0.95 -7.63 -4.09
N GLN A 57 1.14 -8.91 -3.74
CA GLN A 57 1.19 -9.98 -4.73
C GLN A 57 -0.12 -10.03 -5.55
N THR A 58 -1.27 -9.88 -4.88
CA THR A 58 -2.57 -9.86 -5.54
C THR A 58 -2.69 -8.69 -6.50
N VAL A 59 -2.22 -7.50 -6.10
CA VAL A 59 -2.16 -6.31 -6.95
C VAL A 59 -1.29 -6.56 -8.17
N PHE A 60 -0.08 -7.08 -7.96
CA PHE A 60 0.87 -7.39 -9.05
C PHE A 60 0.27 -8.34 -10.07
N GLU A 61 -0.30 -9.47 -9.64
CA GLU A 61 -0.96 -10.43 -10.53
C GLU A 61 -2.16 -9.82 -11.27
N SER A 62 -2.96 -8.99 -10.59
CA SER A 62 -4.08 -8.29 -11.23
C SER A 62 -3.61 -7.35 -12.33
N LEU A 63 -2.52 -6.60 -12.09
CA LEU A 63 -1.93 -5.70 -13.07
C LEU A 63 -1.33 -6.46 -14.26
N LYS A 64 -0.74 -7.64 -14.02
CA LYS A 64 -0.29 -8.55 -15.11
C LYS A 64 -1.47 -9.03 -15.95
N GLN A 65 -2.56 -9.47 -15.32
CA GLN A 65 -3.77 -9.92 -16.02
C GLN A 65 -4.41 -8.81 -16.85
N LYS A 66 -4.35 -7.56 -16.39
CA LYS A 66 -4.82 -6.37 -17.13
C LYS A 66 -3.87 -5.93 -18.25
N GLY A 67 -2.70 -6.55 -18.39
CA GLY A 67 -1.68 -6.20 -19.39
C GLY A 67 -0.91 -4.92 -19.09
N LEU A 68 -0.98 -4.40 -17.85
CA LEU A 68 -0.24 -3.22 -17.41
C LEU A 68 1.20 -3.58 -17.01
N ILE A 69 1.41 -4.80 -16.52
CA ILE A 69 2.74 -5.37 -16.27
C ILE A 69 2.96 -6.51 -17.27
N PRO A 70 4.08 -6.52 -18.01
CA PRO A 70 4.38 -7.62 -18.93
C PRO A 70 4.45 -8.98 -18.21
N ALA A 71 3.95 -10.03 -18.87
CA ALA A 71 3.84 -11.36 -18.27
C ALA A 71 5.21 -11.95 -17.87
N GLU A 72 6.27 -11.55 -18.59
CA GLU A 72 7.67 -11.96 -18.36
C GLU A 72 8.28 -11.40 -17.07
N VAL A 73 7.72 -10.34 -16.48
CA VAL A 73 8.19 -9.79 -15.20
C VAL A 73 7.87 -10.79 -14.09
N GLN A 74 8.91 -11.30 -13.43
CA GLN A 74 8.78 -12.28 -12.34
C GLN A 74 8.84 -11.62 -10.97
N ASP A 75 9.65 -10.58 -10.84
CA ASP A 75 9.92 -9.91 -9.58
C ASP A 75 9.47 -8.45 -9.62
N PHE A 76 8.98 -7.97 -8.48
CA PHE A 76 8.67 -6.57 -8.26
C PHE A 76 9.12 -6.15 -6.87
N SER A 77 9.26 -4.85 -6.68
CA SER A 77 9.42 -4.23 -5.38
C SER A 77 8.24 -3.29 -5.16
N PHE A 78 7.85 -3.11 -3.91
CA PHE A 78 6.82 -2.14 -3.58
C PHE A 78 7.26 -1.29 -2.39
N GLU A 79 6.84 -0.04 -2.42
CA GLU A 79 6.98 0.89 -1.32
C GLU A 79 5.58 1.29 -0.90
N MET A 80 5.26 1.01 0.36
CA MET A 80 4.12 1.60 1.02
C MET A 80 4.59 2.82 1.80
N PRO A 81 3.74 3.84 1.92
CA PRO A 81 4.10 4.97 2.73
C PRO A 81 4.29 4.51 4.17
N SER A 82 5.52 4.70 4.63
CA SER A 82 5.99 4.26 5.93
C SER A 82 5.73 5.34 6.95
N CYS A 83 5.19 4.94 8.10
CA CYS A 83 5.18 5.59 9.41
C CYS A 83 5.84 6.99 9.45
N GLU A 84 5.18 7.98 8.85
CA GLU A 84 5.70 9.34 8.86
C GLU A 84 5.40 9.96 10.22
N LYS A 85 6.44 10.55 10.84
CA LYS A 85 6.28 11.34 12.07
C LYS A 85 5.66 12.68 11.72
N LEU A 86 4.33 12.74 11.68
CA LEU A 86 3.61 13.96 11.40
C LEU A 86 3.41 14.77 12.68
N LYS A 87 3.95 15.98 12.73
CA LYS A 87 3.73 16.95 13.81
C LYS A 87 2.43 17.70 13.60
N LYS A 88 1.27 17.11 13.90
CA LYS A 88 -0.02 17.82 13.94
C LYS A 88 -0.90 17.34 15.12
N PRO A 89 -1.70 18.24 15.72
CA PRO A 89 -2.52 17.95 16.90
C PRO A 89 -3.80 17.14 16.61
N GLU A 90 -4.32 17.19 15.38
CA GLU A 90 -5.47 16.39 14.92
C GLU A 90 -5.17 15.85 13.52
N TYR A 91 -5.62 14.62 13.27
CA TYR A 91 -5.31 13.85 12.07
C TYR A 91 -6.59 13.61 11.27
N THR A 92 -6.57 13.93 9.97
CA THR A 92 -7.68 13.64 9.04
C THR A 92 -7.27 12.59 8.01
N GLU A 93 -8.22 11.85 7.44
CA GLU A 93 -7.94 10.86 6.37
C GLU A 93 -7.19 11.49 5.17
N GLU A 94 -7.35 12.81 4.96
CA GLU A 94 -6.65 13.58 3.92
C GLU A 94 -5.15 13.80 4.21
N ASP A 95 -4.74 13.68 5.48
CA ASP A 95 -3.33 13.78 5.89
C ASP A 95 -2.58 12.43 5.78
N MET A 96 -3.29 11.31 5.54
CA MET A 96 -2.65 10.01 5.34
C MET A 96 -1.91 9.99 4.00
N PRO A 97 -0.72 9.40 3.93
CA PRO A 97 -0.09 9.12 2.65
C PRO A 97 -0.98 8.20 1.80
N GLN A 98 -1.35 8.69 0.61
CA GLN A 98 -2.39 8.06 -0.21
C GLN A 98 -1.87 7.07 -1.25
N LYS A 99 -0.55 6.89 -1.39
CA LYS A 99 0.03 6.21 -2.57
C LYS A 99 0.90 5.03 -2.23
N VAL A 100 0.67 3.92 -2.92
CA VAL A 100 1.54 2.75 -2.96
C VAL A 100 2.30 2.77 -4.27
N VAL A 101 3.62 2.58 -4.20
CA VAL A 101 4.49 2.55 -5.37
C VAL A 101 4.89 1.11 -5.65
N LEU A 102 4.68 0.65 -6.88
CA LEU A 102 5.14 -0.65 -7.36
C LEU A 102 6.21 -0.40 -8.43
N SER A 103 7.33 -1.10 -8.34
CA SER A 103 8.42 -0.99 -9.31
C SER A 103 8.92 -2.36 -9.76
N PHE A 104 9.34 -2.45 -11.02
CA PHE A 104 9.95 -3.64 -11.58
C PHE A 104 10.92 -3.27 -12.70
N THR A 105 11.83 -4.19 -13.02
CA THR A 105 12.85 -3.98 -14.05
C THR A 105 12.72 -5.02 -15.16
N LEU A 106 12.90 -4.57 -16.40
CA LEU A 106 12.99 -5.38 -17.63
C LEU A 106 14.39 -5.26 -18.25
#